data_AF-A0A2N1VJK2-F1
#
_entry.id   AF-A0A2N1VJK2-F1
#
_cell.length_a   1.000
_cell.length_b   1.000
_cell.length_c   1.000
_cell.angle_alpha   90.00
_cell.angle_beta   90.00
_cell.angle_gamma   90.00
#
_symmetry.space_group_name_H-M   'P 1'
#
loop_
_entity.id
_entity.type
_entity.pdbx_description
1 polymer ?
#
loop_
_entity_poly.entity_id
_entity_poly.type
_entity_poly.pdbx_seq_one_letter_code
_entity_poly.pdbx_strand_id
1 'polypeptide(L)'
;MKIINKTLLGLITASLLALASCTSTLTRVEKDSFSDILRDTVVTEKNINHPGNRDNGTVYPSSKVTTITNEMDLLNYEKEREYPNFIRFGLFEGVGLIGSSSSNKLGTGLFGVFPDYDKIGNEFRGEDSYLFAGGLYRVGIFEWRLRWFRDSPGWSIGTSMVEFILPNAKGEDMLFAVAPIYVRKRFFLRDKIPYITLTPSLGIGLYPSTYLNLSGSLDIGSIGGVNFRTYLGVAMGHNSKASPQIRNNDFTKEAQTSIFPYFGIGVSVLDFINKAEETEIEWKDHEHSSWDVGLVQFSMLMSAAKNSAFLDRESKEASTFKGMQMKVANASIALPFLNLNFFAGTSLVNFMVTGLDEYAIAVLPIRFGYWQVLIDDELSAEPSIEVGYYPSGYINLNNKVNLRISETLNIHFNFGYINCFDNSNLGDNIAMAYGNSLTFSNFYIGFGVSFMDRIFFPGELRYNR
;
A
#
# COMPACT_ATOMS: atom_id res chain seq x y z
N MET A 1 10.48 7.70 41.95
CA MET A 1 10.53 7.96 40.49
C MET A 1 9.16 8.50 40.08
N LYS A 2 9.05 9.81 39.87
CA LYS A 2 7.76 10.51 39.71
C LYS A 2 7.07 10.10 38.41
N ILE A 3 5.77 9.87 38.50
CA ILE A 3 4.83 9.54 37.43
C ILE A 3 5.00 10.56 36.30
N ILE A 4 5.59 10.14 35.18
CA ILE A 4 5.52 10.88 33.93
C ILE A 4 4.04 10.93 33.55
N ASN A 5 3.49 12.14 33.50
CA ASN A 5 2.06 12.38 33.31
C ASN A 5 1.63 11.78 31.96
N LYS A 6 0.55 10.99 31.93
CA LYS A 6 0.09 10.29 30.70
C LYS A 6 -0.20 11.26 29.54
N THR A 7 -0.61 12.48 29.88
CA THR A 7 -0.76 13.60 28.95
C THR A 7 0.56 14.07 28.37
N LEU A 8 1.65 14.08 29.14
CA LEU A 8 3.00 14.43 28.69
C LEU A 8 3.54 13.38 27.72
N LEU A 9 3.32 12.09 28.00
CA LEU A 9 3.76 11.02 27.09
C LEU A 9 2.98 11.05 25.77
N GLY A 10 1.65 11.25 25.82
CA GLY A 10 0.80 11.46 24.65
C GLY A 10 1.17 12.73 23.86
N LEU A 11 1.54 13.81 24.54
CA LEU A 11 2.07 15.04 23.92
C LEU A 11 3.44 14.79 23.28
N ILE A 12 4.30 13.97 23.87
CA ILE A 12 5.61 13.61 23.31
C ILE A 12 5.44 12.74 22.06
N THR A 13 4.55 11.74 22.05
CA THR A 13 4.24 10.98 20.84
C THR A 13 3.55 11.82 19.78
N ALA A 14 2.58 12.66 20.15
CA ALA A 14 1.92 13.57 19.22
C ALA A 14 2.90 14.61 18.63
N SER A 15 3.85 15.12 19.42
CA SER A 15 4.88 16.04 18.94
C SER A 15 5.96 15.35 18.10
N LEU A 16 6.33 14.10 18.40
CA LEU A 16 7.19 13.27 17.53
C LEU A 16 6.51 12.96 16.18
N LEU A 17 5.21 12.69 16.18
CA LEU A 17 4.41 12.49 14.96
C LEU A 17 4.22 13.79 14.18
N ALA A 18 3.98 14.91 14.87
CA ALA A 18 3.89 16.23 14.24
C ALA A 18 5.23 16.66 13.61
N LEU A 19 6.36 16.37 14.27
CA LEU A 19 7.70 16.60 13.73
C LEU A 19 8.01 15.70 12.52
N ALA A 20 7.47 14.48 12.47
CA ALA A 20 7.57 13.60 11.29
C ALA A 20 6.67 14.05 10.12
N SER A 21 5.56 14.74 10.40
CA SER A 21 4.64 15.26 9.38
C SER A 21 5.10 16.54 8.65
N CYS A 22 6.16 17.21 9.15
CA CYS A 22 6.71 18.42 8.54
C CYS A 22 7.69 18.17 7.38
N THR A 23 8.06 16.92 7.11
CA THR A 23 8.77 16.51 5.89
C THR A 23 7.78 15.80 4.98
N SER A 24 7.79 16.10 3.68
CA SER A 24 7.01 15.36 2.68
C SER A 24 7.25 13.86 2.88
N THR A 25 6.26 13.19 3.47
CA THR A 25 6.46 11.94 4.24
C THR A 25 6.79 10.76 3.36
N LEU A 26 6.40 10.83 2.08
CA LEU A 26 6.60 9.77 1.08
C LEU A 26 7.55 10.16 -0.04
N THR A 27 7.55 11.42 -0.49
CA THR A 27 8.35 11.88 -1.63
C THR A 27 9.20 13.08 -1.23
N ARG A 28 10.52 13.02 -1.45
CA ARG A 28 11.43 14.16 -1.35
C ARG A 28 11.46 14.86 -2.70
N VAL A 29 11.11 16.14 -2.73
CA VAL A 29 11.19 16.97 -3.94
C VAL A 29 12.47 17.80 -3.89
N GLU A 30 13.28 17.69 -4.93
CA GLU A 30 14.45 18.53 -5.16
C GLU A 30 14.17 19.48 -6.32
N LYS A 31 14.56 20.74 -6.16
CA LYS A 31 14.43 21.76 -7.20
C LYS A 31 15.81 22.14 -7.69
N ASP A 32 16.09 21.84 -8.95
CA ASP A 32 17.28 22.33 -9.63
C ASP A 32 16.91 23.61 -10.37
N SER A 33 17.60 24.71 -10.03
CA SER A 33 17.50 25.97 -10.78
C SER A 33 18.66 26.06 -11.76
N PHE A 34 18.32 26.38 -13.00
CA PHE A 34 19.26 26.62 -14.07
C PHE A 34 19.08 28.03 -14.61
N SER A 35 20.19 28.63 -15.03
CA SER A 35 20.21 29.98 -15.58
C SER A 35 21.05 29.98 -16.85
N ASP A 36 20.40 30.24 -17.99
CA ASP A 36 21.08 30.47 -19.26
C ASP A 36 21.23 31.99 -19.46
N ILE A 37 22.46 32.42 -19.75
CA ILE A 37 22.77 33.82 -20.07
C ILE A 37 23.00 33.92 -21.56
N LEU A 38 22.08 34.55 -22.27
CA LEU A 38 22.26 34.93 -23.67
C LEU A 38 22.85 36.33 -23.70
N ARG A 39 24.02 36.47 -24.33
CA ARG A 39 24.68 37.76 -24.52
C ARG A 39 24.81 38.04 -26.00
N ASP A 40 24.10 39.06 -26.46
CA ASP A 40 24.28 39.60 -27.80
C ASP A 40 25.09 40.90 -27.73
N THR A 41 25.94 41.13 -28.72
CA THR A 41 26.80 42.32 -28.80
C THR A 41 26.73 42.86 -30.21
N VAL A 42 25.99 43.94 -30.38
CA VAL A 42 25.84 44.63 -31.66
C VAL A 42 26.83 45.78 -31.70
N VAL A 43 27.78 45.70 -32.63
CA VAL A 43 28.73 46.78 -32.91
C VAL A 43 28.26 47.51 -34.16
N THR A 44 27.83 48.76 -33.99
CA THR A 44 27.49 49.64 -35.11
C THR A 44 28.59 50.65 -35.31
N GLU A 45 29.21 50.64 -36.50
CA GLU A 45 30.22 51.62 -36.88
C GLU A 45 29.64 52.60 -37.91
N LYS A 46 29.66 53.89 -37.57
CA LYS A 46 29.25 54.94 -38.49
C LYS A 46 30.45 55.84 -38.79
N ASN A 47 30.85 55.85 -40.05
CA ASN A 47 31.81 56.82 -40.57
C ASN A 47 31.04 58.05 -41.05
N ILE A 48 31.29 59.19 -40.42
CA ILE A 48 30.66 60.45 -40.81
C ILE A 48 31.66 61.18 -41.70
N ASN A 49 31.37 61.18 -43.01
CA ASN A 49 32.07 62.04 -43.95
C ASN A 49 31.51 63.46 -43.83
N HIS A 50 32.38 64.47 -43.77
CA HIS A 50 31.95 65.86 -43.72
C HIS A 50 31.19 66.23 -45.01
N PRO A 51 30.01 66.87 -44.93
CA PRO A 51 29.27 67.27 -46.10
C PRO A 51 29.98 68.42 -46.82
N GLY A 52 30.39 68.16 -48.05
CA GLY A 52 30.92 69.16 -48.98
C GLY A 52 32.37 68.88 -49.39
N ASN A 53 32.57 68.31 -50.58
CA ASN A 53 33.80 68.52 -51.33
C ASN A 53 33.86 70.01 -51.69
N ARG A 54 34.75 70.76 -51.06
CA ARG A 54 35.18 72.07 -51.58
C ARG A 54 36.46 71.86 -52.37
N ASP A 55 36.52 72.44 -53.58
CA ASP A 55 37.61 72.35 -54.57
C ASP A 55 38.99 72.93 -54.14
N ASN A 56 39.25 73.08 -52.83
CA ASN A 56 40.47 73.70 -52.30
C ASN A 56 41.50 72.70 -51.73
N GLY A 57 41.39 71.41 -52.03
CA GLY A 57 42.44 70.42 -51.71
C GLY A 57 42.67 70.11 -50.22
N THR A 58 41.81 70.60 -49.32
CA THR A 58 41.91 70.30 -47.88
C THR A 58 41.20 68.99 -47.55
N VAL A 59 41.96 67.95 -47.21
CA VAL A 59 41.41 66.65 -46.77
C VAL A 59 41.10 66.73 -45.27
N TYR A 60 39.82 66.63 -44.91
CA TYR A 60 39.41 66.53 -43.51
C TYR A 60 39.44 65.06 -43.06
N PRO A 61 39.97 64.74 -41.86
CA PRO A 61 39.92 63.38 -41.34
C PRO A 61 38.47 62.98 -41.08
N SER A 62 38.05 61.83 -41.60
CA SER A 62 36.74 61.25 -41.30
C SER A 62 36.66 60.88 -39.82
N SER A 63 35.57 61.25 -39.14
CA SER A 63 35.33 60.81 -37.77
C SER A 63 34.60 59.46 -37.78
N LYS A 64 35.14 58.50 -37.02
CA LYS A 64 34.52 57.20 -36.78
C LYS A 64 33.82 57.24 -35.43
N VAL A 65 32.52 56.95 -35.42
CA VAL A 65 31.76 56.74 -34.19
C VAL A 65 31.40 55.26 -34.13
N THR A 66 31.90 54.57 -33.11
CA THR A 66 31.54 53.18 -32.83
C THR A 66 30.57 53.16 -31.66
N THR A 67 29.38 52.63 -31.87
CA THR A 67 28.40 52.36 -30.81
C THR A 67 28.38 50.87 -30.55
N ILE A 68 28.65 50.48 -29.29
CA ILE A 68 28.58 49.09 -28.84
C ILE A 68 27.35 48.99 -27.97
N THR A 69 26.37 48.19 -28.41
CA THR A 69 25.18 47.85 -27.62
C THR A 69 25.32 46.41 -27.17
N ASN A 70 25.24 46.20 -25.86
CA ASN A 70 25.22 44.87 -25.26
C ASN A 70 23.80 44.60 -24.79
N GLU A 71 23.21 43.50 -25.23
CA GLU A 71 21.94 42.99 -24.71
C GLU A 71 22.24 41.69 -23.96
N MET A 72 21.67 41.55 -22.77
CA MET A 72 21.86 40.38 -21.92
C MET A 72 20.49 39.92 -21.46
N ASP A 73 20.11 38.73 -21.91
CA ASP A 73 18.90 38.04 -21.48
C ASP A 73 19.27 36.92 -20.52
N LEU A 74 18.59 36.91 -19.37
CA LEU A 74 18.71 35.85 -18.37
C LEU A 74 17.44 34.99 -18.44
N LEU A 75 17.60 33.74 -18.85
CA LEU A 75 16.54 32.74 -18.86
C LEU A 75 16.73 31.81 -17.66
N ASN A 76 15.82 31.89 -16.69
CA ASN A 76 15.82 30.99 -15.54
C ASN A 76 14.79 29.89 -15.76
N TYR A 77 15.19 28.64 -15.59
CA TYR A 77 14.29 27.49 -15.60
C TYR A 77 14.48 26.64 -14.34
N GLU A 78 13.37 26.12 -13.82
CA GLU A 78 13.35 25.23 -12.66
C GLU A 78 12.95 23.83 -13.12
N LYS A 79 13.69 22.82 -12.65
CA LYS A 79 13.32 21.42 -12.84
C LYS A 79 13.10 20.76 -11.49
N GLU A 80 11.91 20.20 -11.31
CA GLU A 80 11.58 19.42 -10.11
C GLU A 80 11.94 17.94 -10.34
N ARG A 81 12.53 17.32 -9.32
CA ARG A 81 12.86 15.90 -9.27
C ARG A 81 12.25 15.29 -8.02
N GLU A 82 11.70 14.10 -8.16
CA GLU A 82 10.98 13.43 -7.08
C GLU A 82 11.64 12.10 -6.73
N TYR A 83 11.93 11.90 -5.44
CA TYR A 83 12.59 10.72 -4.90
C TYR A 83 11.76 10.09 -3.78
N PRO A 84 11.82 8.77 -3.56
CA PRO A 84 11.20 8.17 -2.38
C PRO A 84 11.89 8.61 -1.10
N ASN A 85 11.10 9.09 -0.15
CA ASN A 85 11.55 9.46 1.19
C ASN A 85 11.19 8.39 2.23
N PHE A 86 11.13 7.11 1.86
CA PHE A 86 10.82 6.01 2.77
C PHE A 86 11.61 4.75 2.43
N ILE A 87 11.91 3.97 3.47
CA ILE A 87 12.46 2.61 3.37
C ILE A 87 11.33 1.59 3.28
N ARG A 88 10.21 1.82 3.96
CA ARG A 88 9.03 0.96 3.86
C ARG A 88 7.75 1.78 3.94
N PHE A 89 6.81 1.49 3.06
CA PHE A 89 5.46 2.04 3.07
C PHE A 89 4.46 0.92 2.85
N GLY A 90 3.65 0.62 3.85
CA GLY A 90 2.77 -0.55 3.88
C GLY A 90 1.35 -0.25 4.33
N LEU A 91 0.34 -0.79 3.63
CA LEU A 91 -1.05 -0.66 4.10
C LEU A 91 -1.36 -1.66 5.20
N PHE A 92 -1.16 -2.96 4.95
CA PHE A 92 -1.56 -4.03 5.84
C PHE A 92 -0.48 -5.10 5.96
N GLU A 93 -0.27 -5.59 7.17
CA GLU A 93 0.56 -6.76 7.48
C GLU A 93 -0.21 -7.65 8.46
N GLY A 94 -0.39 -8.91 8.09
CA GLY A 94 -0.98 -9.95 8.93
C GLY A 94 0.01 -11.09 9.14
N VAL A 95 0.09 -11.61 10.36
CA VAL A 95 0.94 -12.75 10.72
C VAL A 95 0.15 -13.70 11.62
N GLY A 96 0.12 -14.98 11.25
CA GLY A 96 -0.44 -16.03 12.11
C GLY A 96 0.64 -16.50 13.08
N LEU A 97 0.34 -16.50 14.38
CA LEU A 97 1.31 -16.83 15.43
C LEU A 97 1.16 -18.26 15.92
N ILE A 98 2.29 -18.96 16.06
CA ILE A 98 2.43 -20.31 16.59
C ILE A 98 3.30 -20.23 17.85
N GLY A 99 2.94 -21.00 18.89
CA GLY A 99 3.68 -21.05 20.15
C GLY A 99 3.48 -19.84 21.07
N SER A 100 2.64 -18.88 20.70
CA SER A 100 2.29 -17.71 21.54
C SER A 100 1.39 -18.04 22.71
N SER A 101 0.67 -19.16 22.65
CA SER A 101 -0.06 -19.72 23.79
C SER A 101 -0.25 -21.22 23.65
N SER A 102 -0.28 -21.92 24.78
CA SER A 102 -0.57 -23.35 24.85
C SER A 102 -2.07 -23.66 24.94
N SER A 103 -2.89 -22.68 25.34
CA SER A 103 -4.33 -22.84 25.54
C SER A 103 -5.10 -21.64 24.99
N ASN A 104 -6.42 -21.76 24.87
CA ASN A 104 -7.30 -20.63 24.51
C ASN A 104 -6.94 -20.01 23.15
N LYS A 105 -6.61 -20.83 22.15
CA LYS A 105 -6.10 -20.37 20.86
C LYS A 105 -7.21 -19.77 20.01
N LEU A 106 -6.90 -18.69 19.30
CA LEU A 106 -7.85 -17.94 18.47
C LEU A 106 -8.11 -18.60 17.11
N GLY A 107 -7.17 -19.38 16.58
CA GLY A 107 -7.35 -20.03 15.28
C GLY A 107 -7.33 -19.05 14.11
N THR A 108 -6.39 -18.10 14.11
CA THR A 108 -6.26 -17.04 13.08
C THR A 108 -5.83 -17.55 11.70
N GLY A 109 -5.39 -18.81 11.61
CA GLY A 109 -4.94 -19.45 10.38
C GLY A 109 -3.62 -18.90 9.83
N LEU A 110 -3.28 -19.36 8.61
CA LEU A 110 -2.07 -18.91 7.90
C LEU A 110 -2.14 -17.40 7.66
N PHE A 111 -1.00 -16.70 7.83
CA PHE A 111 -0.94 -15.24 7.72
C PHE A 111 -1.83 -14.46 8.69
N GLY A 112 -2.52 -15.14 9.62
CA GLY A 112 -3.40 -14.52 10.59
C GLY A 112 -4.71 -13.97 10.00
N VAL A 113 -5.03 -14.27 8.75
CA VAL A 113 -6.20 -13.68 8.05
C VAL A 113 -7.31 -14.68 7.75
N PHE A 114 -7.22 -15.89 8.31
CA PHE A 114 -8.22 -16.96 8.16
C PHE A 114 -8.81 -17.37 9.52
N PRO A 115 -9.50 -16.45 10.24
CA PRO A 115 -9.97 -16.72 11.58
C PRO A 115 -11.37 -17.38 11.55
N ASP A 116 -11.58 -18.51 12.22
CA ASP A 116 -12.83 -19.29 12.19
C ASP A 116 -14.09 -18.46 12.57
N TYR A 117 -14.79 -17.92 11.56
CA TYR A 117 -15.88 -16.95 11.75
C TYR A 117 -17.11 -17.54 12.45
N ASP A 118 -17.34 -18.85 12.35
CA ASP A 118 -18.47 -19.52 13.00
C ASP A 118 -18.33 -19.52 14.53
N LYS A 119 -17.10 -19.43 15.02
CA LYS A 119 -16.79 -19.49 16.45
C LYS A 119 -16.46 -18.14 17.05
N ILE A 120 -16.15 -17.13 16.24
CA ILE A 120 -15.77 -15.81 16.73
C ILE A 120 -17.03 -15.03 17.14
N GLY A 121 -17.37 -15.14 18.41
CA GLY A 121 -18.39 -14.33 19.08
C GLY A 121 -17.84 -13.65 20.33
N ASN A 122 -18.65 -12.79 20.95
CA ASN A 122 -18.26 -12.05 22.16
C ASN A 122 -17.90 -12.98 23.35
N GLU A 123 -18.42 -14.21 23.35
CA GLU A 123 -18.18 -15.21 24.39
C GLU A 123 -17.01 -16.16 24.06
N PHE A 124 -16.47 -16.10 22.84
CA PHE A 124 -15.42 -17.01 22.41
C PHE A 124 -14.10 -16.69 23.12
N ARG A 125 -13.61 -17.69 23.85
CA ARG A 125 -12.37 -17.57 24.64
C ARG A 125 -11.24 -18.45 24.11
N GLY A 126 -11.40 -19.03 22.92
CA GLY A 126 -10.40 -19.84 22.25
C GLY A 126 -10.56 -21.35 22.46
N GLU A 127 -9.91 -22.13 21.61
CA GLU A 127 -9.87 -23.59 21.68
C GLU A 127 -8.44 -24.11 21.68
N ASP A 128 -8.19 -25.31 22.19
CA ASP A 128 -6.82 -25.84 22.24
C ASP A 128 -6.40 -26.57 20.95
N SER A 129 -7.38 -26.87 20.08
CA SER A 129 -7.24 -27.62 18.83
C SER A 129 -6.44 -26.90 17.74
N TYR A 130 -6.40 -25.56 17.76
CA TYR A 130 -5.77 -24.80 16.68
C TYR A 130 -4.24 -24.85 16.71
N LEU A 131 -3.62 -24.75 15.52
CA LEU A 131 -2.17 -24.59 15.37
C LEU A 131 -1.75 -23.12 15.60
N PHE A 132 -2.49 -22.19 14.98
CA PHE A 132 -2.24 -20.76 15.08
C PHE A 132 -2.94 -20.20 16.32
N ALA A 133 -2.15 -19.96 17.37
CA ALA A 133 -2.62 -19.52 18.67
C ALA A 133 -3.18 -18.10 18.67
N GLY A 134 -2.59 -17.21 17.86
CA GLY A 134 -2.98 -15.81 17.80
C GLY A 134 -2.50 -15.12 16.54
N GLY A 135 -2.42 -13.80 16.55
CA GLY A 135 -2.13 -13.00 15.35
C GLY A 135 -1.33 -11.74 15.65
N LEU A 136 -0.53 -11.28 14.70
CA LEU A 136 0.05 -9.95 14.70
C LEU A 136 -0.48 -9.20 13.49
N TYR A 137 -1.01 -7.99 13.72
CA TYR A 137 -1.57 -7.14 12.69
C TYR A 137 -0.99 -5.74 12.78
N ARG A 138 -0.62 -5.18 11.63
CA ARG A 138 -0.21 -3.77 11.51
C ARG A 138 -0.95 -3.13 10.36
N VAL A 139 -1.39 -1.89 10.57
CA VAL A 139 -2.03 -1.07 9.55
C VAL A 139 -1.31 0.27 9.42
N GLY A 140 -1.09 0.73 8.19
CA GLY A 140 -0.46 2.01 7.88
C GLY A 140 0.98 2.09 8.38
N ILE A 141 1.86 1.27 7.82
CA ILE A 141 3.26 1.11 8.17
C ILE A 141 4.10 2.12 7.43
N PHE A 142 4.94 2.84 8.17
CA PHE A 142 5.90 3.79 7.62
C PHE A 142 7.27 3.55 8.25
N GLU A 143 8.31 3.47 7.44
CA GLU A 143 9.68 3.41 7.91
C GLU A 143 10.59 4.34 7.10
N TRP A 144 11.40 5.11 7.81
CA TRP A 144 12.36 6.07 7.25
C TRP A 144 13.78 5.62 7.53
N ARG A 145 14.71 6.07 6.68
CA ARG A 145 16.13 5.80 6.83
C ARG A 145 16.68 6.51 8.07
N LEU A 146 17.27 5.76 8.99
CA LEU A 146 17.96 6.31 10.14
C LEU A 146 19.41 6.65 9.77
N ARG A 147 19.73 7.95 9.67
CA ARG A 147 21.05 8.44 9.21
C ARG A 147 22.12 8.52 10.32
N TRP A 148 21.84 8.01 11.52
CA TRP A 148 22.75 8.08 12.67
C TRP A 148 24.03 7.26 12.49
N PHE A 149 23.94 6.13 11.78
CA PHE A 149 25.05 5.22 11.57
C PHE A 149 25.53 5.31 10.11
N ARG A 150 26.46 6.22 9.83
CA ARG A 150 27.02 6.41 8.47
C ARG A 150 27.74 5.16 7.96
N ASP A 151 28.41 4.43 8.85
CA ASP A 151 29.25 3.27 8.49
C ASP A 151 28.48 1.96 8.40
N SER A 152 27.19 1.95 8.79
CA SER A 152 26.33 0.77 8.70
C SER A 152 25.00 1.17 8.07
N PRO A 153 24.84 1.09 6.74
CA PRO A 153 23.55 1.31 6.10
C PRO A 153 22.53 0.24 6.54
N GLY A 154 21.24 0.49 6.25
CA GLY A 154 20.15 -0.45 6.51
C GLY A 154 19.41 -0.26 7.84
N TRP A 155 19.80 0.73 8.66
CA TRP A 155 18.98 1.13 9.82
C TRP A 155 17.78 1.95 9.39
N SER A 156 16.61 1.60 9.93
CA SER A 156 15.39 2.38 9.80
C SER A 156 14.75 2.62 11.16
N ILE A 157 14.04 3.74 11.23
CA ILE A 157 13.07 4.03 12.28
C ILE A 157 11.70 4.07 11.64
N GLY A 158 10.70 3.50 12.30
CA GLY A 158 9.37 3.46 11.74
C GLY A 158 8.27 3.39 12.77
N THR A 159 7.05 3.41 12.27
CA THR A 159 5.82 3.31 13.05
C THR A 159 4.74 2.65 12.21
N SER A 160 3.65 2.23 12.86
CA SER A 160 2.40 1.88 12.19
C SER A 160 1.27 2.70 12.78
N MET A 161 0.22 3.00 12.02
CA MET A 161 -0.93 3.72 12.59
C MET A 161 -1.49 2.96 13.80
N VAL A 162 -1.64 1.64 13.65
CA VAL A 162 -2.01 0.72 14.73
C VAL A 162 -1.22 -0.59 14.64
N GLU A 163 -0.96 -1.21 15.78
CA GLU A 163 -0.44 -2.58 15.90
C GLU A 163 -1.27 -3.36 16.92
N PHE A 164 -1.58 -4.61 16.57
CA PHE A 164 -2.17 -5.59 17.46
C PHE A 164 -1.24 -6.81 17.54
N ILE A 165 -0.97 -7.27 18.75
CA ILE A 165 -0.26 -8.54 19.01
C ILE A 165 -1.15 -9.35 19.95
N LEU A 166 -1.79 -10.37 19.39
CA LEU A 166 -2.71 -11.26 20.08
C LEU A 166 -1.98 -12.58 20.35
N PRO A 167 -1.65 -12.92 21.60
CA PRO A 167 -1.06 -14.20 21.91
C PRO A 167 -2.05 -15.37 21.79
N ASN A 168 -3.32 -15.11 22.08
CA ASN A 168 -4.41 -16.08 22.20
C ASN A 168 -5.76 -15.37 21.93
N ALA A 169 -6.88 -16.06 22.15
CA ALA A 169 -8.23 -15.50 21.99
C ALA A 169 -8.67 -14.58 23.14
N LYS A 170 -7.90 -14.46 24.22
CA LYS A 170 -8.27 -13.65 25.38
C LYS A 170 -8.01 -12.18 25.09
N GLY A 171 -9.08 -11.40 24.99
CA GLY A 171 -8.99 -9.95 24.71
C GLY A 171 -8.12 -9.19 25.72
N GLU A 172 -8.09 -9.60 26.99
CA GLU A 172 -7.25 -8.99 28.03
C GLU A 172 -5.74 -9.23 27.86
N ASP A 173 -5.34 -10.30 27.15
CA ASP A 173 -3.94 -10.62 26.87
C ASP A 173 -3.43 -9.92 25.59
N MET A 174 -4.33 -9.32 24.81
CA MET A 174 -3.99 -8.62 23.57
C MET A 174 -3.22 -7.33 23.86
N LEU A 175 -2.06 -7.17 23.22
CA LEU A 175 -1.31 -5.92 23.20
C LEU A 175 -1.74 -5.09 21.99
N PHE A 176 -2.18 -3.85 22.23
CA PHE A 176 -2.55 -2.92 21.17
C PHE A 176 -1.89 -1.56 21.40
N ALA A 177 -1.27 -1.02 20.35
CA ALA A 177 -0.72 0.33 20.37
C ALA A 177 -1.13 1.13 19.13
N VAL A 178 -1.30 2.42 19.33
CA VAL A 178 -1.39 3.43 18.29
C VAL A 178 0.00 4.05 18.13
N ALA A 179 0.49 4.14 16.89
CA ALA A 179 1.81 4.67 16.59
C ALA A 179 2.97 4.06 17.43
N PRO A 180 3.08 2.71 17.55
CA PRO A 180 4.27 2.10 18.14
C PRO A 180 5.52 2.51 17.37
N ILE A 181 6.65 2.59 18.05
CA ILE A 181 7.94 2.98 17.45
C ILE A 181 8.77 1.73 17.24
N TYR A 182 9.34 1.58 16.04
CA TYR A 182 10.24 0.50 15.70
C TYR A 182 11.61 1.04 15.32
N VAL A 183 12.65 0.37 15.80
CA VAL A 183 13.99 0.48 15.25
C VAL A 183 14.33 -0.85 14.61
N ARG A 184 14.75 -0.82 13.34
CA ARG A 184 15.03 -2.03 12.55
C ARG A 184 16.37 -1.90 11.87
N LYS A 185 17.02 -3.04 11.65
CA LYS A 185 18.20 -3.13 10.81
C LYS A 185 17.95 -4.19 9.75
N ARG A 186 18.06 -3.83 8.47
CA ARG A 186 17.90 -4.77 7.35
C ARG A 186 19.23 -5.24 6.82
N PHE A 187 19.39 -6.54 6.73
CA PHE A 187 20.46 -7.20 6.00
C PHE A 187 19.87 -7.82 4.75
N PHE A 188 20.25 -7.30 3.59
CA PHE A 188 19.81 -7.86 2.33
C PHE A 188 20.70 -9.07 1.99
N LEU A 189 20.07 -10.23 1.91
CA LEU A 189 20.69 -11.46 1.38
C LEU A 189 20.61 -11.49 -0.15
N ARG A 190 19.65 -10.75 -0.71
CA ARG A 190 19.48 -10.50 -2.14
C ARG A 190 19.05 -9.05 -2.36
N ASP A 191 19.83 -8.32 -3.14
CA ASP A 191 19.69 -6.86 -3.33
C ASP A 191 18.84 -6.46 -4.56
N LYS A 192 18.16 -7.42 -5.18
CA LYS A 192 17.29 -7.25 -6.35
C LYS A 192 15.94 -7.89 -6.08
N ILE A 193 14.84 -7.27 -6.53
CA ILE A 193 13.47 -7.82 -6.36
C ILE A 193 13.40 -9.29 -6.87
N PRO A 194 12.69 -10.19 -6.19
CA PRO A 194 12.27 -10.07 -4.79
C PRO A 194 13.51 -9.94 -3.88
N TYR A 195 13.55 -8.89 -3.08
CA TYR A 195 14.52 -8.75 -2.00
C TYR A 195 14.30 -9.87 -1.00
N ILE A 196 15.40 -10.39 -0.48
CA ILE A 196 15.38 -11.33 0.65
C ILE A 196 16.11 -10.64 1.78
N THR A 197 15.42 -10.32 2.86
CA THR A 197 15.99 -9.53 3.96
C THR A 197 15.85 -10.22 5.30
N LEU A 198 16.93 -10.22 6.08
CA LEU A 198 16.90 -10.54 7.50
C LEU A 198 16.80 -9.22 8.29
N THR A 199 15.76 -9.08 9.11
CA THR A 199 15.41 -7.82 9.76
C THR A 199 15.23 -8.01 11.28
N PRO A 200 16.29 -7.94 12.09
CA PRO A 200 16.14 -7.71 13.53
C PRO A 200 15.46 -6.37 13.80
N SER A 201 14.60 -6.38 14.82
CA SER A 201 13.76 -5.24 15.19
C SER A 201 13.49 -5.18 16.69
N LEU A 202 13.38 -3.94 17.15
CA LEU A 202 12.93 -3.56 18.48
C LEU A 202 11.69 -2.67 18.32
N GLY A 203 10.55 -3.12 18.81
CA GLY A 203 9.29 -2.38 18.83
C GLY A 203 8.93 -1.96 20.24
N ILE A 204 8.42 -0.74 20.40
CA ILE A 204 7.93 -0.20 21.66
C ILE A 204 6.53 0.37 21.44
N GLY A 205 5.54 -0.22 22.10
CA GLY A 205 4.20 0.33 22.22
C GLY A 205 4.07 1.10 23.52
N LEU A 206 3.56 2.33 23.48
CA LEU A 206 3.40 3.17 24.67
C LEU A 206 1.94 3.36 25.08
N TYR A 207 1.01 3.34 24.12
CA TYR A 207 -0.40 3.57 24.37
C TYR A 207 -1.28 2.88 23.31
N PRO A 208 -2.42 2.27 23.70
CA PRO A 208 -2.92 2.12 25.06
C PRO A 208 -2.26 1.01 25.89
N SER A 209 -1.70 -0.02 25.26
CA SER A 209 -0.83 -1.00 25.91
C SER A 209 0.60 -0.49 25.95
N THR A 210 1.30 -0.74 27.05
CA THR A 210 2.73 -0.50 27.12
C THR A 210 3.46 -1.83 26.94
N TYR A 211 4.26 -1.96 25.88
CA TYR A 211 4.97 -3.21 25.62
C TYR A 211 6.29 -3.01 24.89
N LEU A 212 7.14 -4.03 25.02
CA LEU A 212 8.38 -4.23 24.30
C LEU A 212 8.21 -5.46 23.41
N ASN A 213 8.59 -5.34 22.13
CA ASN A 213 8.60 -6.44 21.19
C ASN A 213 10.00 -6.59 20.59
N LEU A 214 10.68 -7.67 20.95
CA LEU A 214 11.98 -8.03 20.38
C LEU A 214 11.75 -9.10 19.32
N SER A 215 12.03 -8.81 18.05
CA SER A 215 11.74 -9.76 16.98
C SER A 215 12.72 -9.68 15.82
N GLY A 216 12.89 -10.79 15.11
CA GLY A 216 13.55 -10.85 13.82
C GLY A 216 12.58 -11.36 12.76
N SER A 217 12.68 -10.82 11.55
CA SER A 217 11.97 -11.37 10.39
C SER A 217 12.90 -11.77 9.26
N LEU A 218 12.47 -12.78 8.51
CA LEU A 218 12.98 -13.07 7.18
C LEU A 218 11.87 -12.72 6.20
N ASP A 219 12.12 -11.73 5.34
CA ASP A 219 11.12 -11.16 4.43
C ASP A 219 11.51 -11.42 2.97
N ILE A 220 10.52 -11.73 2.14
CA ILE A 220 10.63 -11.85 0.68
C ILE A 220 9.64 -10.84 0.06
N GLY A 221 10.15 -9.78 -0.58
CA GLY A 221 9.33 -8.66 -1.09
C GLY A 221 10.18 -7.58 -1.80
N SER A 222 9.65 -6.46 -2.32
CA SER A 222 8.24 -6.18 -2.55
C SER A 222 7.81 -6.55 -3.95
N ILE A 223 7.16 -7.71 -4.06
CA ILE A 223 6.66 -8.25 -5.33
C ILE A 223 5.34 -7.54 -5.61
N GLY A 224 5.40 -6.36 -6.22
CA GLY A 224 4.20 -5.54 -6.42
C GLY A 224 3.57 -4.99 -5.15
N GLY A 225 4.33 -4.84 -4.08
CA GLY A 225 3.78 -4.54 -2.75
C GLY A 225 3.18 -5.75 -2.02
N VAL A 226 3.36 -6.97 -2.52
CA VAL A 226 3.01 -8.21 -1.80
C VAL A 226 4.28 -8.85 -1.25
N ASN A 227 4.33 -9.04 0.07
CA ASN A 227 5.52 -9.60 0.74
C ASN A 227 5.14 -10.81 1.59
N PHE A 228 5.97 -11.84 1.54
CA PHE A 228 5.90 -12.97 2.46
C PHE A 228 6.94 -12.81 3.56
N ARG A 229 6.61 -13.20 4.77
CA ARG A 229 7.51 -13.05 5.91
C ARG A 229 7.37 -14.16 6.92
N THR A 230 8.47 -14.45 7.60
CA THR A 230 8.47 -15.29 8.79
C THR A 230 9.04 -14.50 9.96
N TYR A 231 8.39 -14.58 11.12
CA TYR A 231 8.76 -13.89 12.34
C TYR A 231 9.21 -14.86 13.42
N LEU A 232 10.18 -14.41 14.22
CA LEU A 232 10.51 -15.00 15.50
C LEU A 232 10.71 -13.88 16.51
N GLY A 233 10.07 -13.95 17.66
CA GLY A 233 10.20 -12.89 18.66
C GLY A 233 9.64 -13.22 20.03
N VAL A 234 9.74 -12.24 20.92
CA VAL A 234 9.15 -12.23 22.25
C VAL A 234 8.50 -10.88 22.48
N ALA A 235 7.23 -10.90 22.87
CA ALA A 235 6.50 -9.71 23.30
C ALA A 235 6.33 -9.74 24.83
N MET A 236 6.55 -8.58 25.45
CA MET A 236 6.40 -8.37 26.89
C MET A 236 5.61 -7.08 27.09
N GLY A 237 4.40 -7.16 27.64
CA GLY A 237 3.51 -6.02 27.70
C GLY A 237 2.61 -5.99 28.92
N HIS A 238 2.07 -4.80 29.17
CA HIS A 238 1.17 -4.51 30.26
C HIS A 238 -0.06 -3.73 29.77
N ASN A 239 -1.22 -4.28 30.06
CA ASN A 239 -2.53 -3.70 29.81
C ASN A 239 -3.05 -3.08 31.12
N SER A 240 -2.98 -1.75 31.21
CA SER A 240 -3.51 -1.04 32.38
C SER A 240 -5.04 -1.12 32.44
N LYS A 241 -5.65 -0.89 33.62
CA LYS A 241 -7.12 -0.86 33.79
C LYS A 241 -7.85 0.13 32.86
N ALA A 242 -7.15 1.17 32.41
CA ALA A 242 -7.69 2.19 31.51
C ALA A 242 -7.59 1.79 30.03
N SER A 243 -6.84 0.74 29.69
CA SER A 243 -6.73 0.26 28.31
C SER A 243 -8.08 -0.27 27.82
N PRO A 244 -8.45 -0.06 26.54
CA PRO A 244 -9.71 -0.56 25.98
C PRO A 244 -9.92 -2.07 26.22
N GLN A 245 -8.84 -2.85 26.17
CA GLN A 245 -8.84 -4.31 26.35
C GLN A 245 -9.22 -4.79 27.73
N ILE A 246 -9.12 -3.93 28.75
CA ILE A 246 -9.53 -4.23 30.13
C ILE A 246 -10.82 -3.49 30.48
N ARG A 247 -10.93 -2.21 30.08
CA ARG A 247 -12.11 -1.39 30.39
C ARG A 247 -13.39 -1.98 29.79
N ASN A 248 -13.31 -2.42 28.54
CA ASN A 248 -14.44 -2.95 27.77
C ASN A 248 -14.51 -4.49 27.84
N ASN A 249 -13.82 -5.12 28.78
CA ASN A 249 -13.79 -6.58 28.93
C ASN A 249 -14.78 -7.02 30.02
N ASP A 250 -15.59 -8.04 29.72
CA ASP A 250 -16.61 -8.54 30.63
C ASP A 250 -16.08 -9.58 31.64
N PHE A 251 -14.88 -10.11 31.39
CA PHE A 251 -14.27 -11.18 32.20
C PHE A 251 -13.30 -10.68 33.26
N THR A 252 -12.56 -9.61 32.97
CA THR A 252 -11.63 -9.00 33.95
C THR A 252 -11.59 -7.49 33.83
N LYS A 253 -11.55 -6.83 34.99
CA LYS A 253 -11.34 -5.37 35.11
C LYS A 253 -9.98 -5.05 35.73
N GLU A 254 -9.16 -6.05 35.98
CA GLU A 254 -7.83 -5.90 36.55
C GLU A 254 -6.77 -5.71 35.48
N ALA A 255 -5.69 -5.01 35.83
CA ALA A 255 -4.59 -4.82 34.90
C ALA A 255 -3.91 -6.17 34.64
N GLN A 256 -3.57 -6.43 33.37
CA GLN A 256 -2.96 -7.69 32.94
C GLN A 256 -1.54 -7.46 32.42
N THR A 257 -0.69 -8.45 32.60
CA THR A 257 0.67 -8.47 32.06
C THR A 257 0.83 -9.74 31.25
N SER A 258 1.31 -9.60 30.02
CA SER A 258 1.41 -10.70 29.06
C SER A 258 2.84 -10.77 28.55
N ILE A 259 3.44 -11.96 28.69
CA ILE A 259 4.79 -12.25 28.19
C ILE A 259 4.70 -13.55 27.41
N PHE A 260 5.05 -13.51 26.13
CA PHE A 260 4.96 -14.69 25.27
C PHE A 260 6.00 -14.66 24.15
N PRO A 261 6.67 -15.79 23.88
CA PRO A 261 7.41 -15.97 22.64
C PRO A 261 6.42 -16.16 21.48
N TYR A 262 6.86 -15.95 20.25
CA TYR A 262 6.07 -16.32 19.09
C TYR A 262 6.96 -16.65 17.90
N PHE A 263 6.53 -17.63 17.13
CA PHE A 263 6.94 -17.84 15.75
C PHE A 263 5.75 -17.50 14.86
N GLY A 264 5.96 -16.89 13.71
CA GLY A 264 4.84 -16.52 12.84
C GLY A 264 5.16 -16.57 11.37
N ILE A 265 4.13 -16.80 10.58
CA ILE A 265 4.19 -16.72 9.12
C ILE A 265 3.16 -15.68 8.69
N GLY A 266 3.58 -14.74 7.86
CA GLY A 266 2.80 -13.56 7.52
C GLY A 266 2.86 -13.16 6.06
N VAL A 267 1.93 -12.29 5.70
CA VAL A 267 1.84 -11.63 4.42
C VAL A 267 1.60 -10.14 4.65
N SER A 268 2.12 -9.31 3.76
CA SER A 268 1.72 -7.91 3.70
C SER A 268 1.30 -7.54 2.29
N VAL A 269 0.37 -6.60 2.20
CA VAL A 269 -0.26 -6.15 0.96
C VAL A 269 -0.17 -4.63 0.88
N LEU A 270 0.10 -4.13 -0.33
CA LEU A 270 0.50 -2.74 -0.59
C LEU A 270 1.64 -2.30 0.32
N ASP A 271 2.70 -3.11 0.38
CA ASP A 271 3.87 -2.95 1.22
C ASP A 271 5.16 -2.88 0.41
N PHE A 272 5.56 -1.65 0.09
CA PHE A 272 6.73 -1.33 -0.71
C PHE A 272 7.96 -1.21 0.18
N ILE A 273 9.06 -1.82 -0.25
CA ILE A 273 10.34 -1.81 0.48
C ILE A 273 11.41 -1.26 -0.47
N ASN A 274 12.13 -0.24 -0.01
CA ASN A 274 13.26 0.36 -0.70
C ASN A 274 14.57 0.08 0.05
N LYS A 275 15.66 -0.04 -0.70
CA LYS A 275 17.03 0.07 -0.19
C LYS A 275 17.36 1.53 0.12
N ALA A 276 18.38 1.73 0.96
CA ALA A 276 18.87 3.07 1.27
C ALA A 276 19.48 3.81 0.06
N GLU A 277 19.88 3.08 -0.99
CA GLU A 277 20.36 3.64 -2.26
C GLU A 277 19.20 4.02 -3.18
N GLU A 278 18.11 3.27 -3.12
CA GLU A 278 16.91 3.51 -3.93
C GLU A 278 16.18 4.78 -3.49
N THR A 279 16.40 5.28 -2.27
CA THR A 279 15.89 6.61 -1.85
C THR A 279 16.59 7.77 -2.56
N GLU A 280 17.61 7.50 -3.37
CA GLU A 280 18.35 8.50 -4.17
C GLU A 280 18.13 8.28 -5.67
N ILE A 281 17.20 7.40 -6.07
CA ILE A 281 16.77 7.18 -7.45
C ILE A 281 15.45 7.94 -7.68
N GLU A 282 15.32 8.62 -8.81
CA GLU A 282 14.08 9.35 -9.15
C GLU A 282 12.92 8.38 -9.40
N TRP A 283 11.70 8.72 -8.98
CA TRP A 283 10.52 7.85 -9.10
C TRP A 283 10.31 7.25 -10.50
N LYS A 284 10.58 8.03 -11.56
CA LYS A 284 10.47 7.60 -12.97
C LYS A 284 11.42 6.46 -13.34
N ASP A 285 12.54 6.35 -12.64
CA ASP A 285 13.61 5.38 -12.92
C ASP A 285 13.50 4.14 -12.03
N HIS A 286 12.55 4.09 -11.09
CA HIS A 286 12.34 2.91 -10.26
C HIS A 286 11.90 1.69 -11.07
N GLU A 287 12.40 0.53 -10.65
CA GLU A 287 12.01 -0.76 -11.18
C GLU A 287 10.69 -1.25 -10.57
N HIS A 288 9.80 -1.77 -11.42
CA HIS A 288 8.54 -2.35 -10.98
C HIS A 288 8.41 -3.83 -11.38
N SER A 289 7.70 -4.62 -10.57
CA SER A 289 7.49 -6.07 -10.77
C SER A 289 6.04 -6.46 -11.02
N SER A 290 5.13 -5.47 -11.11
CA SER A 290 3.70 -5.67 -11.26
C SER A 290 3.13 -4.86 -12.40
N TRP A 291 2.10 -5.41 -13.04
CA TRP A 291 1.28 -4.74 -14.04
C TRP A 291 0.30 -3.74 -13.43
N ASP A 292 -0.18 -4.03 -12.23
CA ASP A 292 -1.27 -3.28 -11.60
C ASP A 292 -1.11 -3.35 -10.08
N VAL A 293 -1.20 -2.20 -9.41
CA VAL A 293 -1.22 -2.09 -7.95
C VAL A 293 -2.20 -1.00 -7.56
N GLY A 294 -3.20 -1.34 -6.73
CA GLY A 294 -4.28 -0.42 -6.41
C GLY A 294 -4.84 -0.53 -5.01
N LEU A 295 -5.39 0.57 -4.51
CA LEU A 295 -6.00 0.65 -3.18
C LEU A 295 -7.45 0.18 -3.18
N VAL A 296 -8.30 0.73 -4.05
CA VAL A 296 -9.72 0.37 -4.12
C VAL A 296 -10.17 0.29 -5.56
N GLN A 297 -10.84 -0.81 -5.92
CA GLN A 297 -11.57 -0.95 -7.18
C GLN A 297 -13.04 -1.17 -6.85
N PHE A 298 -13.93 -0.36 -7.42
CA PHE A 298 -15.36 -0.45 -7.22
C PHE A 298 -16.08 -0.55 -8.57
N SER A 299 -17.00 -1.50 -8.71
CA SER A 299 -17.84 -1.63 -9.90
C SER A 299 -19.30 -1.91 -9.56
N MET A 300 -20.20 -1.33 -10.34
CA MET A 300 -21.62 -1.66 -10.33
C MET A 300 -21.88 -2.78 -11.33
N LEU A 301 -22.64 -3.80 -10.93
CA LEU A 301 -22.86 -5.02 -11.71
C LEU A 301 -24.31 -5.13 -12.17
N MET A 302 -24.49 -5.33 -13.47
CA MET A 302 -25.68 -5.86 -14.11
C MET A 302 -25.52 -7.39 -14.18
N SER A 303 -26.29 -8.12 -13.37
CA SER A 303 -26.15 -9.57 -13.26
C SER A 303 -27.40 -10.32 -13.75
N ALA A 304 -27.23 -11.60 -14.01
CA ALA A 304 -28.32 -12.53 -14.29
C ALA A 304 -29.15 -12.93 -13.04
N ALA A 305 -28.85 -12.37 -11.86
CA ALA A 305 -29.54 -12.66 -10.60
C ALA A 305 -31.04 -12.36 -10.69
N LYS A 306 -31.86 -13.14 -9.97
CA LYS A 306 -33.32 -12.96 -9.96
C LYS A 306 -33.73 -11.67 -9.25
N ASN A 307 -33.12 -11.40 -8.11
CA ASN A 307 -33.45 -10.28 -7.24
C ASN A 307 -32.25 -9.32 -7.15
N SER A 308 -32.53 -8.01 -7.16
CA SER A 308 -31.52 -6.97 -6.98
C SER A 308 -31.09 -6.86 -5.52
N ALA A 309 -29.79 -6.69 -5.26
CA ALA A 309 -29.27 -6.41 -3.92
C ALA A 309 -29.62 -5.00 -3.40
N PHE A 310 -30.11 -4.11 -4.29
CA PHE A 310 -30.43 -2.71 -3.95
C PHE A 310 -31.92 -2.44 -3.76
N LEU A 311 -32.77 -3.43 -4.00
CA LEU A 311 -34.22 -3.30 -3.88
C LEU A 311 -34.75 -4.21 -2.76
N ASP A 312 -35.84 -3.79 -2.14
CA ASP A 312 -36.53 -4.62 -1.16
C ASP A 312 -37.05 -5.92 -1.78
N ARG A 313 -37.07 -7.00 -0.97
CA ARG A 313 -37.53 -8.35 -1.36
C ARG A 313 -38.90 -8.39 -2.02
N GLU A 314 -39.77 -7.44 -1.67
CA GLU A 314 -41.15 -7.37 -2.16
C GLU A 314 -41.32 -6.42 -3.36
N SER A 315 -40.28 -5.68 -3.71
CA SER A 315 -40.33 -4.76 -4.86
C SER A 315 -40.36 -5.54 -6.16
N LYS A 316 -41.33 -5.20 -7.03
CA LYS A 316 -41.41 -5.70 -8.41
C LYS A 316 -40.68 -4.80 -9.41
N GLU A 317 -39.96 -3.79 -8.93
CA GLU A 317 -39.22 -2.88 -9.80
C GLU A 317 -38.01 -3.58 -10.40
N ALA A 318 -37.79 -3.41 -11.70
CA ALA A 318 -36.62 -3.91 -12.38
C ALA A 318 -35.47 -2.91 -12.19
N SER A 319 -34.42 -3.29 -11.45
CA SER A 319 -33.17 -2.52 -11.41
C SER A 319 -32.21 -3.01 -12.50
N THR A 320 -31.64 -2.07 -13.26
CA THR A 320 -30.60 -2.36 -14.25
C THR A 320 -29.34 -2.89 -13.58
N PHE A 321 -28.92 -2.27 -12.48
CA PHE A 321 -27.82 -2.74 -11.64
C PHE A 321 -28.38 -3.59 -10.51
N LYS A 322 -27.90 -4.82 -10.39
CA LYS A 322 -28.39 -5.79 -9.39
C LYS A 322 -27.36 -6.09 -8.30
N GLY A 323 -26.11 -5.71 -8.53
CA GLY A 323 -25.01 -6.03 -7.63
C GLY A 323 -23.87 -5.02 -7.69
N MET A 324 -22.82 -5.30 -6.92
CA MET A 324 -21.59 -4.50 -6.88
C MET A 324 -20.38 -5.40 -6.58
N GLN A 325 -19.20 -4.94 -6.97
CA GLN A 325 -17.95 -5.55 -6.57
C GLN A 325 -16.99 -4.49 -6.04
N MET A 326 -16.36 -4.80 -4.91
CA MET A 326 -15.32 -3.99 -4.29
C MET A 326 -14.08 -4.86 -4.04
N LYS A 327 -12.94 -4.47 -4.62
CA LYS A 327 -11.63 -5.03 -4.29
C LYS A 327 -10.80 -4.01 -3.53
N VAL A 328 -10.13 -4.46 -2.48
CA VAL A 328 -9.26 -3.62 -1.66
C VAL A 328 -7.83 -4.17 -1.73
N ALA A 329 -6.89 -3.26 -1.95
CA ALA A 329 -5.46 -3.53 -1.99
C ALA A 329 -5.10 -4.63 -3.02
N ASN A 330 -5.42 -4.40 -4.28
CA ASN A 330 -5.11 -5.30 -5.39
C ASN A 330 -3.65 -5.20 -5.82
N ALA A 331 -3.07 -6.32 -6.21
CA ALA A 331 -1.80 -6.38 -6.89
C ALA A 331 -1.83 -7.47 -7.96
N SER A 332 -1.22 -7.20 -9.12
CA SER A 332 -1.08 -8.11 -10.25
C SER A 332 0.39 -8.18 -10.66
N ILE A 333 1.07 -9.22 -10.19
CA ILE A 333 2.51 -9.43 -10.36
C ILE A 333 2.77 -9.99 -11.76
N ALA A 334 3.69 -9.35 -12.49
CA ALA A 334 4.13 -9.84 -13.80
C ALA A 334 4.97 -11.11 -13.65
N LEU A 335 4.60 -12.16 -14.39
CA LEU A 335 5.29 -13.44 -14.39
C LEU A 335 6.31 -13.49 -15.53
N PRO A 336 7.60 -13.77 -15.25
CA PRO A 336 8.66 -13.64 -16.23
C PRO A 336 8.76 -14.85 -17.18
N PHE A 337 7.65 -15.28 -17.77
CA PHE A 337 7.59 -16.37 -18.76
C PHE A 337 6.55 -16.09 -19.84
N LEU A 338 6.67 -16.74 -21.01
CA LEU A 338 5.73 -16.66 -22.13
C LEU A 338 5.32 -15.21 -22.50
N ASN A 339 6.29 -14.42 -23.00
CA ASN A 339 6.12 -13.04 -23.45
C ASN A 339 5.78 -12.02 -22.35
N LEU A 340 5.99 -12.35 -21.07
CA LEU A 340 5.84 -11.46 -19.89
C LEU A 340 4.42 -10.96 -19.61
N ASN A 341 3.48 -11.29 -20.48
CA ASN A 341 2.08 -10.87 -20.38
C ASN A 341 1.29 -11.68 -19.36
N PHE A 342 1.79 -12.82 -18.90
CA PHE A 342 1.10 -13.54 -17.82
C PHE A 342 1.28 -12.85 -16.47
N PHE A 343 0.26 -12.92 -15.63
CA PHE A 343 0.33 -12.37 -14.29
C PHE A 343 -0.29 -13.30 -13.25
N ALA A 344 0.21 -13.18 -12.02
CA ALA A 344 -0.41 -13.73 -10.82
C ALA A 344 -0.84 -12.56 -9.93
N GLY A 345 -2.09 -12.51 -9.54
CA GLY A 345 -2.65 -11.42 -8.75
C GLY A 345 -3.33 -11.89 -7.48
N THR A 346 -3.52 -10.95 -6.57
CA THR A 346 -4.32 -11.12 -5.37
C THR A 346 -4.89 -9.76 -4.94
N SER A 347 -5.74 -9.77 -3.92
CA SER A 347 -6.26 -8.58 -3.25
C SER A 347 -6.40 -8.86 -1.77
N LEU A 348 -6.26 -7.86 -0.90
CA LEU A 348 -6.47 -8.09 0.54
C LEU A 348 -7.90 -8.61 0.80
N VAL A 349 -8.89 -7.94 0.21
CA VAL A 349 -10.31 -8.35 0.27
C VAL A 349 -10.94 -8.18 -1.10
N ASN A 350 -11.73 -9.16 -1.53
CA ASN A 350 -12.69 -9.03 -2.63
C ASN A 350 -14.10 -9.31 -2.11
N PHE A 351 -14.96 -8.31 -2.21
CA PHE A 351 -16.37 -8.39 -1.89
C PHE A 351 -17.17 -8.31 -3.19
N MET A 352 -17.92 -9.36 -3.52
CA MET A 352 -18.72 -9.41 -4.74
C MET A 352 -20.16 -9.78 -4.41
N VAL A 353 -21.09 -8.94 -4.82
CA VAL A 353 -22.53 -9.15 -4.68
C VAL A 353 -23.11 -9.18 -6.08
N THR A 354 -23.70 -10.30 -6.49
CA THR A 354 -24.39 -10.38 -7.78
C THR A 354 -25.87 -10.09 -7.67
N GLY A 355 -26.48 -10.39 -6.54
CA GLY A 355 -27.91 -10.19 -6.29
C GLY A 355 -28.24 -10.31 -4.82
N LEU A 356 -29.52 -10.22 -4.50
CA LEU A 356 -30.00 -10.44 -3.13
C LEU A 356 -29.70 -11.88 -2.68
N ASP A 357 -29.09 -12.03 -1.51
CA ASP A 357 -28.61 -13.32 -0.96
C ASP A 357 -27.56 -14.04 -1.83
N GLU A 358 -27.00 -13.36 -2.84
CA GLU A 358 -25.98 -13.90 -3.75
C GLU A 358 -24.71 -13.05 -3.65
N TYR A 359 -23.92 -13.30 -2.60
CA TYR A 359 -22.67 -12.59 -2.35
C TYR A 359 -21.52 -13.53 -1.97
N ALA A 360 -20.30 -13.12 -2.29
CA ALA A 360 -19.08 -13.83 -1.97
C ALA A 360 -18.03 -12.86 -1.43
N ILE A 361 -17.34 -13.28 -0.36
CA ILE A 361 -16.21 -12.54 0.21
C ILE A 361 -15.00 -13.44 0.15
N ALA A 362 -13.88 -12.93 -0.37
CA ALA A 362 -12.60 -13.60 -0.25
C ALA A 362 -11.52 -12.69 0.30
N VAL A 363 -10.68 -13.27 1.18
CA VAL A 363 -9.45 -12.67 1.67
C VAL A 363 -8.29 -13.33 0.93
N LEU A 364 -7.42 -12.51 0.33
CA LEU A 364 -6.30 -12.98 -0.50
C LEU A 364 -6.70 -14.01 -1.57
N PRO A 365 -7.75 -13.78 -2.39
CA PRO A 365 -8.07 -14.66 -3.51
C PRO A 365 -6.88 -14.72 -4.48
N ILE A 366 -6.73 -15.85 -5.15
CA ILE A 366 -5.64 -16.06 -6.10
C ILE A 366 -6.19 -15.84 -7.51
N ARG A 367 -5.54 -14.98 -8.28
CA ARG A 367 -5.92 -14.64 -9.64
C ARG A 367 -4.78 -14.99 -10.59
N PHE A 368 -5.10 -15.60 -11.72
CA PHE A 368 -4.17 -15.81 -12.82
C PHE A 368 -4.79 -15.28 -14.09
N GLY A 369 -3.99 -14.61 -14.92
CA GLY A 369 -4.51 -14.05 -16.15
C GLY A 369 -3.43 -13.67 -17.13
N TYR A 370 -3.89 -13.01 -18.19
CA TYR A 370 -3.07 -12.50 -19.26
C TYR A 370 -3.32 -11.00 -19.39
N TRP A 371 -2.24 -10.23 -19.51
CA TRP A 371 -2.22 -8.79 -19.67
C TRP A 371 -2.06 -8.46 -21.15
N GLN A 372 -3.02 -7.72 -21.69
CA GLN A 372 -3.00 -7.30 -23.09
C GLN A 372 -3.11 -5.78 -23.19
N VAL A 373 -2.09 -5.14 -23.74
CA VAL A 373 -2.15 -3.72 -24.11
C VAL A 373 -2.92 -3.61 -25.42
N LEU A 374 -3.99 -2.81 -25.43
CA LEU A 374 -4.83 -2.55 -26.60
C LEU A 374 -4.45 -1.22 -27.26
N ILE A 375 -4.15 -0.21 -26.44
CA ILE A 375 -3.61 1.09 -26.84
C ILE A 375 -2.48 1.39 -25.86
N ASP A 376 -1.31 1.70 -26.38
CA ASP A 376 -0.13 2.01 -25.57
C ASP A 376 -0.43 3.13 -24.58
N ASP A 377 0.03 2.97 -23.33
CA ASP A 377 -0.11 3.90 -22.21
C ASP A 377 -1.53 4.26 -21.74
N GLU A 378 -2.58 3.77 -22.41
CA GLU A 378 -3.97 4.17 -22.14
C GLU A 378 -4.93 2.99 -21.85
N LEU A 379 -4.98 1.99 -22.73
CA LEU A 379 -6.03 0.96 -22.72
C LEU A 379 -5.44 -0.45 -22.58
N SER A 380 -5.92 -1.19 -21.59
CA SER A 380 -5.50 -2.57 -21.33
C SER A 380 -6.69 -3.51 -21.11
N ALA A 381 -6.50 -4.79 -21.42
CA ALA A 381 -7.43 -5.86 -21.11
C ALA A 381 -6.76 -6.94 -20.27
N GLU A 382 -7.51 -7.45 -19.30
CA GLU A 382 -7.07 -8.40 -18.28
C GLU A 382 -8.05 -9.57 -18.18
N PRO A 383 -8.06 -10.51 -19.16
CA PRO A 383 -8.69 -11.81 -18.99
C PRO A 383 -8.03 -12.58 -17.83
N SER A 384 -8.84 -13.07 -16.89
CA SER A 384 -8.38 -13.67 -15.66
C SER A 384 -9.35 -14.71 -15.09
N ILE A 385 -8.79 -15.63 -14.31
CA ILE A 385 -9.50 -16.58 -13.47
C ILE A 385 -9.11 -16.26 -12.03
N GLU A 386 -10.10 -16.03 -11.18
CA GLU A 386 -9.92 -15.75 -9.76
C GLU A 386 -10.57 -16.85 -8.93
N VAL A 387 -9.84 -17.34 -7.94
CA VAL A 387 -10.28 -18.39 -7.03
C VAL A 387 -10.31 -17.80 -5.62
N GLY A 388 -11.52 -17.68 -5.08
CA GLY A 388 -11.74 -17.42 -3.66
C GLY A 388 -11.83 -18.75 -2.93
N TYR A 389 -11.09 -18.88 -1.83
CA TYR A 389 -11.06 -20.08 -1.01
C TYR A 389 -11.44 -19.82 0.46
N TYR A 390 -11.50 -18.55 0.87
CA TYR A 390 -11.87 -18.16 2.21
C TYR A 390 -12.27 -16.69 2.26
N PRO A 391 -13.31 -16.29 3.02
CA PRO A 391 -14.28 -17.16 3.71
C PRO A 391 -15.22 -17.89 2.74
N SER A 392 -15.63 -17.27 1.63
CA SER A 392 -16.42 -17.94 0.60
C SER A 392 -15.56 -18.67 -0.44
N GLY A 393 -16.01 -19.85 -0.86
CA GLY A 393 -15.43 -20.62 -1.95
C GLY A 393 -16.08 -20.30 -3.30
N TYR A 394 -15.32 -19.70 -4.22
CA TYR A 394 -15.82 -19.39 -5.57
C TYR A 394 -14.75 -19.49 -6.65
N ILE A 395 -15.21 -19.62 -7.90
CA ILE A 395 -14.41 -19.42 -9.11
C ILE A 395 -15.07 -18.30 -9.92
N ASN A 396 -14.28 -17.30 -10.29
CA ASN A 396 -14.72 -16.18 -11.11
C ASN A 396 -13.87 -16.07 -12.39
N LEU A 397 -14.52 -16.24 -13.53
CA LEU A 397 -13.94 -16.00 -14.85
C LEU A 397 -14.28 -14.56 -15.25
N ASN A 398 -13.26 -13.71 -15.33
CA ASN A 398 -13.44 -12.27 -15.48
C ASN A 398 -12.56 -11.73 -16.61
N ASN A 399 -13.09 -10.79 -17.38
CA ASN A 399 -12.29 -9.93 -18.24
C ASN A 399 -12.53 -8.48 -17.84
N LYS A 400 -11.45 -7.78 -17.52
CA LYS A 400 -11.47 -6.37 -17.15
C LYS A 400 -10.76 -5.57 -18.23
N VAL A 401 -11.46 -4.62 -18.83
CA VAL A 401 -10.89 -3.62 -19.75
C VAL A 401 -10.70 -2.33 -18.97
N ASN A 402 -9.45 -1.89 -18.80
CA ASN A 402 -9.11 -0.68 -18.07
C ASN A 402 -8.71 0.44 -19.04
N LEU A 403 -9.30 1.61 -18.83
CA LEU A 403 -8.90 2.88 -19.42
C LEU A 403 -8.23 3.74 -18.33
N ARG A 404 -6.95 4.04 -18.53
CA ARG A 404 -6.18 4.91 -17.65
C ARG A 404 -6.58 6.37 -17.89
N ILE A 405 -7.11 7.03 -16.87
CA ILE A 405 -7.43 8.47 -16.92
C ILE A 405 -6.29 9.30 -16.33
N SER A 406 -5.66 8.79 -15.27
CA SER A 406 -4.47 9.37 -14.65
C SER A 406 -3.59 8.27 -14.05
N GLU A 407 -2.51 8.63 -13.34
CA GLU A 407 -1.68 7.64 -12.62
C GLU A 407 -2.38 7.00 -11.41
N THR A 408 -3.49 7.59 -10.95
CA THR A 408 -4.18 7.16 -9.72
C THR A 408 -5.64 6.81 -9.96
N LEU A 409 -6.20 7.14 -11.12
CA LEU A 409 -7.61 6.93 -11.43
C LEU A 409 -7.74 6.18 -12.75
N ASN A 410 -8.42 5.03 -12.69
CA ASN A 410 -8.77 4.24 -13.86
C ASN A 410 -10.28 4.05 -13.93
N ILE A 411 -10.82 4.02 -15.13
CA ILE A 411 -12.19 3.56 -15.39
C ILE A 411 -12.08 2.17 -15.98
N HIS A 412 -12.95 1.26 -15.56
CA HIS A 412 -12.93 -0.09 -16.07
C HIS A 412 -14.32 -0.63 -16.39
N PHE A 413 -14.34 -1.50 -17.40
CA PHE A 413 -15.49 -2.31 -17.77
C PHE A 413 -15.15 -3.77 -17.47
N ASN A 414 -15.96 -4.44 -16.68
CA ASN A 414 -15.77 -5.83 -16.28
C ASN A 414 -16.91 -6.69 -16.79
N PHE A 415 -16.61 -7.87 -17.30
CA PHE A 415 -17.64 -8.87 -17.62
C PHE A 415 -17.12 -10.25 -17.29
N GLY A 416 -18.02 -11.12 -16.85
CA GLY A 416 -17.58 -12.41 -16.35
C GLY A 416 -18.70 -13.35 -15.94
N TYR A 417 -18.25 -14.47 -15.39
CA TYR A 417 -19.08 -15.53 -14.83
C TYR A 417 -18.49 -15.96 -13.49
N ILE A 418 -19.30 -15.86 -12.44
CA ILE A 418 -18.93 -16.33 -11.11
C ILE A 418 -19.77 -17.55 -10.74
N ASN A 419 -19.13 -18.52 -10.10
CA ASN A 419 -19.75 -19.67 -9.47
C ASN A 419 -19.28 -19.77 -8.01
N CYS A 420 -20.19 -19.56 -7.07
CA CYS A 420 -19.98 -19.67 -5.64
C CYS A 420 -20.55 -21.01 -5.15
N PHE A 421 -19.69 -21.86 -4.60
CA PHE A 421 -20.02 -23.24 -4.22
C PHE A 421 -19.90 -23.51 -2.72
N ASP A 422 -19.27 -22.61 -1.95
CA ASP A 422 -19.15 -22.74 -0.51
C ASP A 422 -19.36 -21.39 0.17
N ASN A 423 -20.18 -21.38 1.21
CA ASN A 423 -20.40 -20.22 2.07
C ASN A 423 -20.17 -20.63 3.51
N SER A 424 -19.04 -20.21 4.07
CA SER A 424 -18.93 -20.08 5.51
C SER A 424 -19.86 -18.97 6.00
N ASN A 425 -20.57 -19.15 7.11
CA ASN A 425 -21.33 -18.06 7.70
C ASN A 425 -20.34 -16.96 8.10
N LEU A 426 -20.59 -15.74 7.64
CA LEU A 426 -19.75 -14.57 7.91
C LEU A 426 -20.03 -13.95 9.30
N GLY A 427 -20.39 -14.80 10.26
CA GLY A 427 -20.94 -14.42 11.56
C GLY A 427 -22.34 -13.79 11.46
N ASP A 428 -23.05 -13.78 12.59
CA ASP A 428 -24.45 -13.35 12.67
C ASP A 428 -24.67 -11.90 12.21
N ASN A 429 -23.68 -11.03 12.37
CA ASN A 429 -23.81 -9.60 12.02
C ASN A 429 -23.90 -9.35 10.51
N ILE A 430 -23.12 -10.07 9.70
CA ILE A 430 -23.17 -9.95 8.24
C ILE A 430 -24.41 -10.65 7.71
N ALA A 431 -24.77 -11.80 8.29
CA ALA A 431 -26.02 -12.50 8.01
C ALA A 431 -27.26 -11.64 8.30
N MET A 432 -27.26 -10.86 9.39
CA MET A 432 -28.34 -9.92 9.71
C MET A 432 -28.47 -8.76 8.71
N ALA A 433 -27.36 -8.31 8.12
CA ALA A 433 -27.36 -7.18 7.18
C ALA A 433 -27.68 -7.58 5.74
N TYR A 434 -27.20 -8.74 5.29
CA TYR A 434 -27.27 -9.15 3.87
C TYR A 434 -27.95 -10.52 3.64
N GLY A 435 -28.46 -11.15 4.70
CA GLY A 435 -28.97 -12.52 4.63
C GLY A 435 -27.84 -13.56 4.61
N ASN A 436 -28.21 -14.83 4.70
CA ASN A 436 -27.26 -15.92 4.46
C ASN A 436 -27.04 -16.06 2.97
N SER A 437 -25.77 -16.01 2.54
CA SER A 437 -25.47 -16.20 1.12
C SER A 437 -25.79 -17.64 0.69
N LEU A 438 -26.40 -17.77 -0.48
CA LEU A 438 -26.69 -19.06 -1.11
C LEU A 438 -25.57 -19.46 -2.08
N THR A 439 -25.52 -20.72 -2.49
CA THR A 439 -24.73 -21.12 -3.66
C THR A 439 -25.36 -20.51 -4.91
N PHE A 440 -24.57 -19.84 -5.75
CA PHE A 440 -25.07 -19.15 -6.94
C PHE A 440 -24.11 -19.25 -8.11
N SER A 441 -24.66 -19.08 -9.31
CA SER A 441 -23.87 -18.93 -10.53
C SER A 441 -24.49 -17.88 -11.43
N ASN A 442 -23.71 -16.87 -11.80
CA ASN A 442 -24.24 -15.71 -12.51
C ASN A 442 -23.24 -15.17 -13.53
N PHE A 443 -23.78 -14.81 -14.69
CA PHE A 443 -23.12 -13.87 -15.59
C PHE A 443 -23.31 -12.45 -15.08
N TYR A 444 -22.28 -11.63 -15.27
CA TYR A 444 -22.35 -10.21 -14.94
C TYR A 444 -21.61 -9.37 -15.98
N ILE A 445 -22.07 -8.14 -16.11
CA ILE A 445 -21.40 -7.04 -16.81
C ILE A 445 -21.38 -5.87 -15.83
N GLY A 446 -20.30 -5.13 -15.77
CA GLY A 446 -20.14 -4.04 -14.84
C GLY A 446 -19.32 -2.90 -15.41
N PHE A 447 -19.50 -1.76 -14.74
CA PHE A 447 -18.74 -0.55 -14.99
C PHE A 447 -18.26 -0.03 -13.64
N GLY A 448 -17.01 0.40 -13.59
CA GLY A 448 -16.37 0.74 -12.34
C GLY A 448 -15.25 1.74 -12.47
N VAL A 449 -14.78 2.15 -11.30
CA VAL A 449 -13.69 3.10 -11.11
C VAL A 449 -12.70 2.49 -10.12
N SER A 450 -11.42 2.66 -10.42
CA SER A 450 -10.33 2.31 -9.52
C SER A 450 -9.68 3.58 -8.99
N PHE A 451 -9.48 3.65 -7.68
CA PHE A 451 -8.86 4.77 -6.97
C PHE A 451 -7.51 4.37 -6.37
N MET A 452 -6.53 5.27 -6.53
CA MET A 452 -5.13 5.03 -6.21
C MET A 452 -4.64 3.71 -6.81
N ASP A 453 -4.92 3.54 -8.10
CA ASP A 453 -4.66 2.32 -8.88
C ASP A 453 -3.69 2.67 -10.01
N ARG A 454 -2.44 2.22 -9.89
CA ARG A 454 -1.40 2.49 -10.88
C ARG A 454 -1.21 1.25 -11.75
N ILE A 455 -1.46 1.45 -13.04
CA ILE A 455 -1.15 0.50 -14.10
C ILE A 455 0.26 0.80 -14.62
N PHE A 456 1.10 -0.22 -14.68
CA PHE A 456 2.46 -0.14 -15.21
C PHE A 456 2.50 -0.70 -16.63
N PHE A 457 3.18 -0.01 -17.53
CA PHE A 457 3.34 -0.43 -18.93
C PHE A 457 4.63 -1.24 -19.14
N PRO A 458 4.78 -1.96 -20.27
CA PRO A 458 5.92 -2.83 -20.49
C PRO A 458 7.29 -2.18 -20.24
N GLY A 459 7.48 -0.89 -20.60
CA GLY A 459 8.73 -0.17 -20.36
C GLY A 459 9.04 0.20 -18.89
N GLU A 460 8.03 0.17 -18.03
CA GLU A 460 8.17 0.39 -16.58
C GLU A 460 8.49 -0.90 -15.82
N LEU A 461 8.26 -2.06 -16.45
CA LEU A 461 8.59 -3.35 -15.87
C LEU A 461 10.09 -3.61 -15.96
N ARG A 462 10.67 -3.99 -14.84
CA ARG A 462 12.09 -4.36 -14.74
C ARG A 462 12.51 -5.52 -15.66
N TYR A 463 11.55 -6.34 -16.08
CA TYR A 463 11.81 -7.51 -16.92
C TYR A 463 12.11 -7.13 -18.39
N ASN A 464 11.79 -5.89 -18.78
CA ASN A 464 11.96 -5.35 -20.12
C ASN A 464 13.08 -4.30 -20.23
N ARG A 465 13.82 -4.06 -19.14
CA ARG A 465 14.92 -3.08 -19.08
C ARG A 465 16.29 -3.72 -19.27
#